data_AF-A0A0J9SYE0-F1
#
_entry.id   AF-A0A0J9SYE0-F1
#
_cell.length_a   1.000
_cell.length_b   1.000
_cell.length_c   1.000
_cell.angle_alpha   90.00
_cell.angle_beta   90.00
_cell.angle_gamma   90.00
#
_symmetry.space_group_name_H-M   'P 1'
#
loop_
_entity.id
_entity.type
_entity.pdbx_description
1 polymer ?
#
loop_
_entity_poly.entity_id
_entity_poly.type
_entity_poly.pdbx_seq_one_letter_code
_entity_poly.pdbx_strand_id
1 'polypeptide(L)'
;KKYGVGLIFFSLIPALGFIFPILFGVQDIGRGILSYCLSENHKEHTNHGNCTSTYKWHEHKTTIEIIGYFSYIFFSFFGVIVSLAFIYIFIKVIKYERLKAGKGKMNIKEYCRFCKDIF
;
A
#
# COMPACT_ATOMS: atom_id res chain seq x y z
N LYS A 1 -19.34 -10.55 -19.70
CA LYS A 1 -19.25 -10.37 -18.23
C LYS A 1 -17.93 -11.02 -17.75
N LYS A 2 -16.77 -10.37 -17.95
CA LYS A 2 -15.43 -10.97 -17.67
C LYS A 2 -14.34 -9.95 -17.28
N TYR A 3 -14.73 -8.74 -16.85
CA TYR A 3 -13.77 -7.65 -16.55
C TYR A 3 -13.51 -7.43 -15.06
N GLY A 4 -14.23 -8.12 -14.16
CA GLY A 4 -14.04 -7.98 -12.71
C GLY A 4 -12.78 -8.65 -12.18
N VAL A 5 -12.32 -9.73 -12.84
CA VAL A 5 -11.16 -10.51 -12.40
C VAL A 5 -9.87 -9.67 -12.40
N GLY A 6 -9.68 -8.82 -13.41
CA GLY A 6 -8.51 -7.94 -13.48
C GLY A 6 -8.44 -6.94 -12.32
N LEU A 7 -9.58 -6.43 -11.84
CA LEU A 7 -9.64 -5.52 -10.70
C LEU A 7 -9.26 -6.21 -9.38
N ILE A 8 -9.65 -7.49 -9.22
CA ILE A 8 -9.29 -8.28 -8.05
C ILE A 8 -7.77 -8.44 -7.98
N PHE A 9 -7.14 -8.87 -9.07
CA PHE A 9 -5.68 -8.98 -9.14
C PHE A 9 -4.97 -7.64 -8.92
N PHE A 10 -5.54 -6.55 -9.45
CA PHE A 10 -4.99 -5.21 -9.26
C PHE A 10 -4.99 -4.75 -7.80
N SER A 11 -6.03 -5.12 -7.03
CA SER A 11 -6.09 -4.83 -5.59
C SER A 11 -5.20 -5.74 -4.74
N LEU A 12 -4.88 -6.95 -5.23
CA LEU A 12 -4.07 -7.93 -4.50
C LEU A 12 -2.58 -7.57 -4.49
N ILE A 13 -2.07 -6.94 -5.57
CA ILE A 13 -0.65 -6.58 -5.70
C ILE A 13 -0.20 -5.60 -4.61
N PRO A 14 -0.91 -4.48 -4.33
CA PRO A 14 -0.57 -3.59 -3.22
C PRO A 14 -0.68 -4.26 -1.84
N ALA A 15 -1.62 -5.20 -1.68
CA ALA A 15 -1.82 -5.92 -0.42
C ALA A 15 -0.59 -6.78 -0.06
N LEU A 16 0.11 -7.35 -1.05
CA LEU A 16 1.36 -8.07 -0.83
C LEU A 16 2.46 -7.17 -0.29
N GLY A 17 2.52 -5.91 -0.75
CA GLY A 17 3.48 -4.91 -0.25
C GLY A 17 3.27 -4.56 1.24
N PHE A 18 2.05 -4.68 1.74
CA PHE A 18 1.71 -4.44 3.16
C PHE A 18 2.12 -5.57 4.11
N ILE A 19 2.32 -6.79 3.61
CA ILE A 19 2.64 -7.95 4.47
C ILE A 19 3.98 -7.73 5.19
N PHE A 20 4.96 -7.15 4.49
CA PHE A 20 6.29 -6.93 5.04
C PHE A 20 6.30 -6.01 6.27
N PRO A 21 5.75 -4.77 6.23
CA PRO A 21 5.68 -3.93 7.42
C PRO A 21 4.79 -4.49 8.53
N ILE A 22 3.85 -5.40 8.25
CA ILE A 22 3.05 -6.08 9.29
C ILE A 22 3.88 -7.13 10.05
N LEU A 23 4.67 -7.93 9.32
CA LEU A 23 5.51 -8.97 9.94
C LEU A 23 6.66 -8.36 10.75
N PHE A 24 7.41 -7.47 10.11
CA PHE A 24 8.66 -6.94 10.65
C PHE A 24 8.45 -5.61 11.40
N GLY A 25 7.33 -4.95 11.21
CA GLY A 25 7.12 -3.63 11.81
C GLY A 25 7.93 -2.56 11.10
N VAL A 26 7.68 -1.33 11.52
CA VAL A 26 8.37 -0.15 11.01
C VAL A 26 9.00 0.54 12.20
N GLN A 27 10.25 0.98 12.04
CA GLN A 27 11.13 1.46 13.11
C GLN A 27 10.46 2.50 14.04
N ASP A 28 9.57 3.34 13.50
CA ASP A 28 8.87 4.40 14.23
C ASP A 28 7.41 4.10 14.61
N ILE A 29 6.80 3.05 14.04
CA ILE A 29 5.36 2.76 14.20
C ILE A 29 5.13 1.67 15.24
N GLY A 30 6.07 0.72 15.34
CA GLY A 30 5.98 -0.38 16.30
C GLY A 30 6.67 -1.64 15.79
N ARG A 31 6.95 -2.54 16.74
CA ARG A 31 7.45 -3.88 16.43
C ARG A 31 6.33 -4.65 15.72
N GLY A 32 6.67 -5.36 14.65
CA GLY A 32 5.72 -6.19 13.92
C GLY A 32 5.27 -7.40 14.72
N ILE A 33 4.46 -8.26 14.09
CA ILE A 33 4.05 -9.56 14.68
C ILE A 33 5.25 -10.39 15.11
N LEU A 34 6.34 -10.29 14.35
CA LEU A 34 7.56 -11.00 14.60
C LEU A 34 8.41 -10.13 15.56
N SER A 35 8.72 -10.66 16.76
CA SER A 35 9.59 -10.07 17.79
C SER A 35 11.09 -10.39 17.61
N TYR A 36 11.80 -9.63 16.76
CA TYR A 36 13.26 -9.79 16.50
C TYR A 36 14.10 -8.88 17.33
N CYS A 37 15.36 -9.30 17.52
CA CYS A 37 16.47 -8.40 17.73
C CYS A 37 17.44 -8.41 16.53
N LEU A 38 17.75 -7.22 16.02
CA LEU A 38 18.84 -6.94 15.07
C LEU A 38 20.13 -6.50 15.77
N SER A 39 20.16 -6.48 17.10
CA SER A 39 21.34 -6.08 17.87
C SER A 39 22.29 -7.25 18.03
N GLU A 40 23.58 -6.98 17.89
CA GLU A 40 24.66 -7.93 18.10
C GLU A 40 24.69 -8.47 19.54
N ASN A 41 24.30 -7.59 20.49
CA ASN A 41 24.30 -7.83 21.93
C ASN A 41 23.14 -8.72 22.43
N HIS A 42 22.34 -9.29 21.53
CA HIS A 42 21.30 -10.22 21.94
C HIS A 42 21.95 -11.51 22.47
N LYS A 43 21.84 -11.72 23.79
CA LYS A 43 22.19 -12.95 24.48
C LYS A 43 20.91 -13.71 24.76
N GLU A 44 20.84 -14.95 24.28
CA GLU A 44 19.75 -15.86 24.58
C GLU A 44 19.60 -15.98 26.11
N HIS A 45 18.38 -15.81 26.61
CA HIS A 45 18.01 -16.04 28.02
C HIS A 45 18.63 -15.14 29.11
N THR A 46 19.21 -13.98 28.79
CA THR A 46 19.62 -13.03 29.84
C THR A 46 19.01 -11.65 29.64
N ASN A 47 18.22 -11.24 30.63
CA ASN A 47 17.57 -9.93 30.74
C ASN A 47 18.61 -8.82 30.91
N HIS A 48 19.32 -8.45 29.85
CA HIS A 48 20.12 -7.22 29.85
C HIS A 48 19.79 -6.36 28.62
N GLY A 49 19.13 -5.23 28.89
CA GLY A 49 18.62 -4.27 27.90
C GLY A 49 17.16 -4.55 27.54
N ASN A 50 16.39 -3.49 27.21
CA ASN A 50 14.94 -3.48 26.91
C ASN A 50 14.48 -4.32 25.68
N CYS A 51 15.17 -5.41 25.36
CA CYS A 51 14.91 -6.24 24.19
C CYS A 51 14.40 -7.63 24.60
N THR A 52 13.08 -7.74 24.71
CA THR A 52 12.29 -8.97 24.98
C THR A 52 12.06 -9.83 23.73
N SER A 53 12.89 -9.69 22.71
CA SER A 53 12.72 -10.36 21.42
C SER A 53 13.17 -11.82 21.49
N THR A 54 12.39 -12.74 20.90
CA THR A 54 12.64 -14.19 20.96
C THR A 54 13.69 -14.68 19.97
N TYR A 55 13.97 -13.92 18.91
CA TYR A 55 14.87 -14.37 17.84
C TYR A 55 15.97 -13.36 17.50
N LYS A 56 17.18 -13.90 17.31
CA LYS A 56 18.41 -13.17 16.99
C LYS A 56 18.68 -13.21 15.49
N TRP A 57 18.37 -12.14 14.78
CA TRP A 57 18.56 -12.07 13.31
C TRP A 57 19.60 -11.02 12.91
N HIS A 58 20.59 -10.80 13.79
CA HIS A 58 21.69 -9.85 13.54
C HIS A 58 22.43 -10.14 12.23
N GLU A 59 22.72 -11.42 11.96
CA GLU A 59 23.44 -11.84 10.74
C GLU A 59 22.68 -11.47 9.46
N HIS A 60 21.35 -11.47 9.52
CA HIS A 60 20.47 -11.11 8.41
C HIS A 60 19.99 -9.65 8.46
N LYS A 61 20.61 -8.80 9.29
CA LYS A 61 20.16 -7.42 9.47
C LYS A 61 20.10 -6.66 8.15
N THR A 62 21.19 -6.73 7.39
CA THR A 62 21.29 -6.07 6.08
C THR A 62 20.25 -6.60 5.11
N THR A 63 20.01 -7.92 5.10
CA THR A 63 18.99 -8.55 4.25
C THR A 63 17.59 -8.06 4.59
N ILE A 64 17.22 -7.99 5.86
CA ILE A 64 15.89 -7.51 6.29
C ILE A 64 15.72 -6.03 5.95
N GLU A 65 16.74 -5.20 6.17
CA GLU A 65 16.70 -3.78 5.80
C GLU A 65 16.52 -3.60 4.28
N ILE A 66 17.27 -4.34 3.46
CA ILE A 66 17.15 -4.29 1.99
C ILE A 66 15.75 -4.72 1.54
N ILE A 67 15.22 -5.83 2.07
CA ILE A 67 13.88 -6.31 1.71
C ILE A 67 12.82 -5.30 2.18
N GLY A 68 13.02 -4.65 3.33
CA GLY A 68 12.14 -3.59 3.82
C GLY A 68 12.12 -2.38 2.90
N TYR A 69 13.28 -1.87 2.50
CA TYR A 69 13.36 -0.79 1.53
C TYR A 69 12.74 -1.17 0.19
N PHE A 70 13.01 -2.38 -0.30
CA PHE A 70 12.43 -2.87 -1.55
C PHE A 70 10.89 -2.94 -1.47
N SER A 71 10.36 -3.49 -0.37
CA SER A 71 8.91 -3.60 -0.14
C SER A 71 8.25 -2.22 -0.05
N TYR A 72 8.90 -1.26 0.61
CA TYR A 72 8.43 0.12 0.68
C TYR A 72 8.40 0.81 -0.69
N ILE A 73 9.49 0.70 -1.46
CA ILE A 73 9.57 1.26 -2.82
C ILE A 73 8.52 0.61 -3.73
N PHE A 74 8.40 -0.72 -3.66
CA PHE A 74 7.42 -1.48 -4.43
C PHE A 74 5.99 -1.03 -4.09
N PHE A 75 5.65 -0.94 -2.80
CA PHE A 75 4.35 -0.48 -2.35
C PHE A 75 4.05 0.94 -2.83
N SER A 76 5.00 1.87 -2.68
CA SER A 76 4.85 3.25 -3.12
C SER A 76 4.64 3.34 -4.64
N PHE A 77 5.46 2.65 -5.43
CA PHE A 77 5.38 2.66 -6.89
C PHE A 77 4.05 2.08 -7.40
N PHE A 78 3.64 0.92 -6.87
CA PHE A 78 2.34 0.33 -7.22
C PHE A 78 1.18 1.20 -6.74
N GLY A 79 1.29 1.84 -5.57
CA GLY A 79 0.29 2.79 -5.06
C GLY A 79 0.05 3.96 -6.01
N VAL A 80 1.11 4.52 -6.60
CA VAL A 80 0.99 5.58 -7.63
C VAL A 80 0.29 5.05 -8.88
N ILE A 81 0.69 3.89 -9.39
CA ILE A 81 0.07 3.27 -10.58
C ILE A 81 -1.42 3.03 -10.35
N VAL A 82 -1.77 2.46 -9.20
CA VAL A 82 -3.16 2.20 -8.80
C VAL A 82 -3.96 3.48 -8.72
N SER A 83 -3.41 4.52 -8.10
CA SER A 83 -4.06 5.83 -8.00
C SER A 83 -4.32 6.45 -9.37
N LEU A 84 -3.34 6.38 -10.29
CA LEU A 84 -3.49 6.85 -11.67
C LEU A 84 -4.57 6.07 -12.44
N ALA A 85 -4.62 4.74 -12.26
CA ALA A 85 -5.65 3.91 -12.87
C ALA A 85 -7.05 4.27 -12.37
N PHE A 86 -7.22 4.52 -11.07
CA PHE A 86 -8.49 4.99 -10.51
C PHE A 86 -8.88 6.35 -11.08
N ILE A 87 -7.96 7.33 -11.11
CA ILE A 87 -8.20 8.65 -11.71
C ILE A 87 -8.63 8.50 -13.18
N TYR A 88 -7.95 7.66 -13.95
CA TYR A 88 -8.30 7.38 -15.34
C TYR A 88 -9.71 6.80 -15.47
N ILE A 89 -10.09 5.83 -14.64
CA ILE A 89 -11.44 5.24 -14.62
C ILE A 89 -12.48 6.31 -14.32
N PHE A 90 -12.27 7.16 -13.30
CA PHE A 90 -13.17 8.26 -12.98
C PHE A 90 -13.35 9.22 -14.15
N ILE A 91 -12.25 9.64 -14.79
CA ILE A 91 -12.29 10.50 -15.99
C ILE A 91 -13.11 9.83 -17.10
N LYS A 92 -12.92 8.53 -17.33
CA LYS A 92 -13.65 7.76 -18.34
C LYS A 92 -15.14 7.66 -18.03
N VAL A 93 -15.51 7.35 -16.79
CA VAL A 93 -16.91 7.26 -16.33
C VAL A 93 -17.60 8.60 -16.53
N ILE A 94 -16.97 9.70 -16.11
CA ILE A 94 -17.54 11.03 -16.24
C ILE A 94 -17.63 11.46 -17.69
N LYS A 95 -16.63 11.14 -18.52
CA LYS A 95 -16.71 11.37 -19.97
C LYS A 95 -17.87 10.60 -20.59
N TYR A 96 -18.11 9.37 -20.16
CA TYR A 96 -19.20 8.54 -20.68
C TYR A 96 -20.58 9.10 -20.29
N GLU A 97 -20.76 9.45 -19.02
CA GLU A 97 -22.00 10.04 -18.53
C GLU A 97 -22.27 11.41 -19.18
N ARG A 98 -21.24 12.22 -19.41
CA ARG A 98 -21.36 13.49 -20.15
C ARG A 98 -21.86 13.30 -21.57
N LEU A 99 -21.31 12.32 -22.30
CA LEU A 99 -21.74 11.98 -23.66
C LEU A 99 -23.18 11.45 -23.66
N LYS A 100 -23.53 10.61 -22.69
CA LYS A 100 -24.90 10.07 -22.54
C LYS A 100 -25.93 11.16 -22.24
N ALA A 101 -25.56 12.16 -21.45
CA ALA A 101 -26.39 13.32 -21.16
C ALA A 101 -26.40 14.39 -22.28
N GLY A 102 -25.66 14.18 -23.38
CA GLY A 102 -25.52 15.14 -24.47
C GLY A 102 -24.82 16.44 -24.07
N LYS A 103 -24.06 16.45 -22.97
CA LYS A 103 -23.46 17.67 -22.41
C LYS A 103 -22.00 17.84 -22.83
N GLY A 104 -21.70 19.03 -23.36
CA GLY A 104 -20.37 19.43 -23.83
C GLY A 104 -19.39 19.79 -22.71
N LYS A 105 -18.52 20.77 -22.94
CA LYS A 105 -17.55 21.26 -21.95
C LYS A 105 -18.30 21.97 -20.82
N MET A 106 -18.13 21.49 -19.60
CA MET A 106 -18.77 22.05 -18.39
C MET A 106 -17.76 22.80 -17.54
N ASN A 107 -18.25 23.80 -16.80
CA ASN A 107 -17.49 24.41 -15.72
C ASN A 107 -17.50 23.51 -14.46
N ILE A 108 -16.52 23.67 -13.56
CA ILE A 108 -16.39 22.94 -12.28
C ILE A 108 -17.70 22.97 -11.47
N LYS A 109 -18.42 24.10 -11.45
CA LYS A 109 -19.68 24.23 -10.70
C LYS A 109 -20.79 23.34 -11.28
N GLU A 110 -20.88 23.25 -12.60
CA GLU A 110 -21.82 22.35 -13.29
C GLU A 110 -21.41 20.89 -13.14
N TYR A 111 -20.10 20.64 -13.14
CA TYR A 111 -19.52 19.32 -12.92
C TYR A 111 -19.89 18.76 -11.54
N CYS A 112 -19.73 19.54 -10.46
CA CYS A 112 -20.14 19.12 -9.13
C CYS A 112 -21.65 18.84 -9.04
N ARG A 113 -22.48 19.66 -9.69
CA ARG A 113 -23.93 19.45 -9.73
C ARG A 113 -24.30 18.19 -10.51
N PHE A 114 -23.59 17.92 -11.61
CA PHE A 114 -23.78 16.73 -12.43
C PHE A 114 -23.37 15.45 -11.69
N CYS A 115 -22.22 15.45 -11.02
CA CYS A 115 -21.82 14.31 -10.18
C CYS A 115 -22.84 14.04 -9.06
N LYS A 116 -23.39 15.09 -8.42
CA LYS A 116 -24.45 14.95 -7.40
C LYS A 116 -25.77 14.39 -7.93
N ASP A 117 -26.04 14.54 -9.23
CA ASP A 117 -27.24 14.01 -9.87
C ASP A 117 -27.08 12.53 -10.24
N ILE A 118 -25.84 12.06 -10.43
CA ILE A 118 -25.50 10.70 -10.84
C ILE A 118 -25.18 9.76 -9.66
N PHE A 119 -24.52 10.29 -8.63
CA PHE A 119 -24.08 9.55 -7.44
C PHE A 119 -24.85 10.01 -6.20
#